data_AF-A0A9J7ZN83-F1
#
_entry.id   AF-A0A9J7ZN83-F1
#
_cell.length_a   1.000
_cell.length_b   1.000
_cell.length_c   1.000
_cell.angle_alpha   90.00
_cell.angle_beta   90.00
_cell.angle_gamma   90.00
#
_symmetry.space_group_name_H-M   'P 1'
#
loop_
_entity.id
_entity.type
_entity.pdbx_description
1 polymer ?
#
loop_
_entity_poly.entity_id
_entity_poly.type
_entity_poly.pdbx_seq_one_letter_code
_entity_poly.pdbx_strand_id
1 'polypeptide(L)'
;MTCLHLLLTLVFAVSLGTPVEIQRPRGVPLTKKQFYEEGKPFTCLDGSRTIPFDRVNDDYCDCKDGSDEPGTAACPNGSFHCTNAGYRPMFIPSSRINDGICDCCDTTDEYNSGAKCENTCKELGRKEREVLQKMAEITKEGFLLKQQLIEEAKKGREEKQGKVTDMQENKKQLEEKVEALRTVKEAAEQPEKEAKERHLKAWEEQKAAIRLEKDKAKMAEAFLELDDNSDGFVSVSELQSHAELDPDADGTLTETEVQGLMGGAAQVDTSTFESVWTNIKDKYHSESQPEEPAPVETPPDEVKEPAVDNDSEPYPEDDISEEDDEDEDDKDDYHEDDDKAPPTVKTPEKSHEDEEAMPPYDPDTQALIEAAQKARDDFEDSEKALRVMDDQIRNIEKELSFDFGPDAEFTYMYSQCYELSTSEYIYRLCPFNRALWGREKNRPENNKYLVMKYEHGTGCWQGPNRSTTVKLTCGKETVVTSTSEPSRCEYLMEFTTPAVCQEPANTEPSPHGHEEL
;
A
#
# COMPACT_ATOMS: atom_id res chain seq x y z
N MET A 1 50.32 -66.10 25.52
CA MET A 1 48.90 -65.76 25.23
C MET A 1 48.02 -65.63 26.48
N THR A 2 48.51 -65.91 27.69
CA THR A 2 47.69 -65.90 28.92
C THR A 2 47.36 -64.49 29.45
N CYS A 3 48.26 -63.51 29.31
CA CYS A 3 48.05 -62.16 29.86
C CYS A 3 46.97 -61.36 29.12
N LEU A 4 46.82 -61.57 27.80
CA LEU A 4 45.84 -60.85 26.98
C LEU A 4 44.39 -61.27 27.31
N HIS A 5 44.17 -62.55 27.61
CA HIS A 5 42.86 -63.04 28.06
C HIS A 5 42.50 -62.53 29.46
N LEU A 6 43.49 -62.38 30.37
CA LEU A 6 43.25 -61.87 31.72
C LEU A 6 42.80 -60.39 31.70
N LEU A 7 43.40 -59.58 30.82
CA LEU A 7 42.98 -58.19 30.56
C LEU A 7 41.58 -58.13 29.94
N LEU A 8 41.28 -59.00 28.96
CA LEU A 8 39.96 -59.04 28.33
C LEU A 8 38.84 -59.40 29.32
N THR A 9 39.11 -60.33 30.27
CA THR A 9 38.16 -60.67 31.34
C THR A 9 38.00 -59.56 32.37
N LEU A 10 39.05 -58.76 32.63
CA LEU A 10 38.95 -57.65 33.59
C LEU A 10 38.11 -56.49 33.02
N VAL A 11 38.21 -56.22 31.71
CA VAL A 11 37.40 -55.20 31.03
C VAL A 11 35.92 -55.60 30.99
N PHE A 12 35.61 -56.89 30.77
CA PHE A 12 34.23 -57.40 30.82
C PHE A 12 33.60 -57.41 32.22
N ALA A 13 34.40 -57.38 33.29
CA ALA A 13 33.90 -57.36 34.66
C ALA A 13 33.40 -55.99 35.12
N VAL A 14 33.75 -54.90 34.42
CA VAL A 14 33.42 -53.51 34.81
C VAL A 14 32.10 -53.03 34.18
N SER A 15 31.56 -53.74 33.18
CA SER A 15 30.31 -53.35 32.48
C SER A 15 29.02 -53.91 33.08
N LEU A 16 29.07 -54.55 34.25
CA LEU A 16 27.88 -55.00 34.99
C LEU A 16 27.55 -54.02 36.12
N GLY A 17 27.22 -52.78 35.74
CA GLY A 17 26.52 -51.87 36.63
C GLY A 17 25.11 -52.41 36.88
N THR A 18 24.88 -53.01 38.05
CA THR A 18 23.51 -53.27 38.52
C THR A 18 22.79 -51.93 38.66
N PRO A 19 21.54 -51.78 38.19
CA PRO A 19 20.77 -50.57 38.45
C PRO A 19 20.68 -50.35 39.97
N VAL A 20 21.11 -49.17 40.42
CA VAL A 20 21.04 -48.80 41.84
C VAL A 20 19.65 -48.25 42.09
N GLU A 21 18.67 -49.15 42.21
CA GLU A 21 17.29 -48.77 42.49
C GLU A 21 17.23 -48.09 43.87
N ILE A 22 16.93 -46.79 43.87
CA ILE A 22 16.93 -45.97 45.07
C ILE A 22 15.64 -46.24 45.84
N GLN A 23 15.70 -47.12 46.84
CA GLN A 23 14.53 -47.47 47.65
C GLN A 23 13.90 -46.23 48.30
N ARG A 24 12.58 -46.11 48.09
CA ARG A 24 11.69 -45.01 48.47
C ARG A 24 10.27 -45.57 48.63
N PRO A 25 9.40 -44.97 49.46
CA PRO A 25 7.98 -45.33 49.45
C PRO A 25 7.32 -45.09 48.09
N ARG A 26 6.30 -45.90 47.78
CA ARG A 26 5.51 -45.78 46.55
C ARG A 26 4.93 -44.37 46.42
N GLY A 27 4.90 -43.84 45.20
CA GLY A 27 4.30 -42.53 44.89
C GLY A 27 5.13 -41.31 45.30
N VAL A 28 6.37 -41.48 45.78
CA VAL A 28 7.28 -40.38 46.15
C VAL A 28 8.27 -40.08 45.00
N PRO A 29 8.44 -38.82 44.54
CA PRO A 29 9.48 -38.45 43.56
C PRO A 29 10.89 -38.45 44.20
N LEU A 30 11.97 -38.68 43.43
CA LEU A 30 13.33 -38.77 44.01
C LEU A 30 13.72 -37.49 44.75
N THR A 31 13.25 -36.33 44.27
CA THR A 31 13.44 -35.01 44.90
C THR A 31 12.86 -34.90 46.32
N LYS A 32 11.85 -35.71 46.66
CA LYS A 32 11.24 -35.73 48.01
C LYS A 32 11.74 -36.89 48.88
N LYS A 33 12.56 -37.81 48.36
CA LYS A 33 13.04 -39.01 49.08
C LYS A 33 13.58 -38.70 50.49
N GLN A 34 14.33 -37.59 50.64
CA GLN A 34 14.91 -37.14 51.90
C GLN A 34 13.91 -36.88 53.04
N PHE A 35 12.61 -36.73 52.74
CA PHE A 35 11.57 -36.55 53.74
C PHE A 35 10.98 -37.89 54.23
N TYR A 36 11.27 -39.00 53.53
CA TYR A 36 10.72 -40.33 53.77
C TYR A 36 11.85 -41.32 54.13
N GLU A 37 12.54 -41.06 55.24
CA GLU A 37 13.62 -41.91 55.73
C GLU A 37 13.10 -43.03 56.65
N GLU A 38 13.23 -44.28 56.21
CA GLU A 38 12.87 -45.47 56.99
C GLU A 38 13.57 -45.49 58.35
N GLY A 39 12.81 -45.79 59.42
CA GLY A 39 13.31 -45.86 60.79
C GLY A 39 13.36 -44.53 61.56
N LYS A 40 12.95 -43.41 60.96
CA LYS A 40 12.68 -42.14 61.67
C LYS A 40 11.17 -41.84 61.70
N PRO A 41 10.65 -41.16 62.74
CA PRO A 41 9.27 -40.70 62.71
C PRO A 41 9.07 -39.70 61.56
N PHE A 42 8.01 -39.90 60.78
CA PHE A 42 7.65 -39.05 59.65
C PHE A 42 6.99 -37.77 60.17
N THR A 43 7.48 -36.61 59.75
CA THR A 43 6.78 -35.33 59.97
C THR A 43 6.19 -34.90 58.64
N CYS A 44 4.89 -34.62 58.64
CA CYS A 44 4.19 -34.23 57.42
C CYS A 44 4.77 -32.97 56.81
N LEU A 45 4.64 -32.81 55.49
CA LEU A 45 5.33 -31.75 54.76
C LEU A 45 4.75 -30.36 55.08
N ASP A 46 3.51 -30.28 55.53
CA ASP A 46 2.88 -29.07 56.11
C ASP A 46 3.28 -28.78 57.57
N GLY A 47 4.03 -29.67 58.23
CA GLY A 47 4.43 -29.57 59.63
C GLY A 47 3.29 -29.79 60.65
N SER A 48 2.13 -30.29 60.23
CA SER A 48 0.93 -30.35 61.09
C SER A 48 0.99 -31.40 62.20
N ARG A 49 1.64 -32.54 61.95
CA ARG A 49 1.90 -33.60 62.94
C ARG A 49 3.12 -34.45 62.57
N THR A 50 3.59 -35.20 63.57
CA THR A 50 4.65 -36.21 63.44
C THR A 50 4.06 -37.56 63.82
N ILE A 51 4.22 -38.55 62.94
CA ILE A 51 3.64 -39.91 63.05
C ILE A 51 4.76 -40.97 62.99
N PRO A 52 4.54 -42.20 63.46
CA PRO A 52 5.44 -43.32 63.21
C PRO A 52 5.58 -43.59 61.71
N PHE A 53 6.76 -44.03 61.24
CA PHE A 53 6.97 -44.32 59.81
C PHE A 53 6.06 -45.45 59.30
N ASP A 54 5.66 -46.38 60.18
CA ASP A 54 4.73 -47.48 59.88
C ASP A 54 3.33 -47.01 59.47
N ARG A 55 3.04 -45.70 59.54
CA ARG A 55 1.81 -45.03 59.08
C ARG A 55 1.96 -44.28 57.75
N VAL A 56 3.03 -44.56 57.01
CA VAL A 56 3.21 -44.03 55.65
C VAL A 56 2.75 -45.10 54.66
N ASN A 57 1.72 -44.80 53.89
CA ASN A 57 0.97 -45.75 53.05
C ASN A 57 0.25 -46.86 53.85
N ASP A 58 -0.48 -46.48 54.91
CA ASP A 58 -1.25 -47.42 55.76
C ASP A 58 -2.76 -47.48 55.45
N ASP A 59 -3.19 -46.88 54.32
CA ASP A 59 -4.58 -46.72 53.87
C ASP A 59 -5.44 -45.84 54.82
N TYR A 60 -4.83 -45.05 55.70
CA TYR A 60 -5.52 -44.09 56.56
C TYR A 60 -4.96 -42.67 56.42
N CYS A 61 -5.83 -41.68 56.22
CA CYS A 61 -5.39 -40.28 56.04
C CYS A 61 -4.97 -39.63 57.38
N ASP A 62 -3.71 -39.89 57.71
CA ASP A 62 -2.98 -39.43 58.87
C ASP A 62 -2.17 -38.14 58.64
N CYS A 63 -2.46 -37.37 57.58
CA CYS A 63 -2.12 -35.94 57.50
C CYS A 63 -3.02 -35.04 56.65
N LYS A 64 -2.97 -33.73 56.92
CA LYS A 64 -3.90 -32.74 56.33
C LYS A 64 -3.54 -32.38 54.89
N ASP A 65 -2.25 -32.43 54.57
CA ASP A 65 -1.70 -32.27 53.23
C ASP A 65 -1.66 -33.58 52.42
N GLY A 66 -2.00 -34.72 53.05
CA GLY A 66 -1.92 -36.05 52.44
C GLY A 66 -0.50 -36.52 52.13
N SER A 67 0.51 -35.97 52.81
CA SER A 67 1.92 -36.33 52.58
C SER A 67 2.33 -37.68 53.16
N ASP A 68 1.53 -38.22 54.07
CA ASP A 68 1.57 -39.54 54.69
C ASP A 68 1.16 -40.67 53.73
N GLU A 69 0.22 -40.41 52.81
CA GLU A 69 -0.32 -41.39 51.86
C GLU A 69 0.05 -41.05 50.38
N PRO A 70 1.35 -40.95 50.02
CA PRO A 70 1.76 -40.67 48.63
C PRO A 70 1.46 -41.84 47.68
N GLY A 71 1.30 -43.06 48.20
CA GLY A 71 1.18 -44.32 47.49
C GLY A 71 -0.19 -44.99 47.55
N THR A 72 -1.18 -44.40 48.25
CA THR A 72 -2.54 -44.95 48.43
C THR A 72 -3.63 -43.91 48.14
N ALA A 73 -4.87 -44.37 47.96
CA ALA A 73 -6.03 -43.52 47.70
C ALA A 73 -6.64 -42.86 48.96
N ALA A 74 -6.06 -43.06 50.15
CA ALA A 74 -6.72 -42.75 51.42
C ALA A 74 -6.90 -41.24 51.70
N CYS A 75 -6.00 -40.38 51.22
CA CYS A 75 -6.10 -38.93 51.38
C CYS A 75 -6.71 -38.24 50.15
N PRO A 76 -7.79 -37.44 50.28
CA PRO A 76 -8.49 -36.83 49.14
C PRO A 76 -7.70 -35.71 48.43
N ASN A 77 -6.69 -35.15 49.09
CA ASN A 77 -5.77 -34.16 48.51
C ASN A 77 -4.41 -34.78 48.11
N GLY A 78 -4.28 -36.11 48.19
CA GLY A 78 -3.04 -36.82 47.90
C GLY A 78 -2.65 -36.77 46.43
N SER A 79 -1.35 -36.89 46.16
CA SER A 79 -0.78 -36.91 44.80
C SER A 79 0.23 -38.04 44.69
N PHE A 80 0.03 -38.94 43.73
CA PHE A 80 0.91 -40.07 43.47
C PHE A 80 1.89 -39.74 42.35
N HIS A 81 3.18 -39.98 42.58
CA HIS A 81 4.22 -39.86 41.55
C HIS A 81 4.45 -41.18 40.81
N CYS A 82 4.10 -41.21 39.53
CA CYS A 82 4.49 -42.29 38.62
C CYS A 82 5.85 -41.97 38.03
N THR A 83 6.76 -42.94 38.14
CA THR A 83 8.16 -42.78 37.70
C THR A 83 8.24 -42.79 36.18
N ASN A 84 7.38 -43.59 35.54
CA ASN A 84 7.25 -43.74 34.10
C ASN A 84 8.59 -44.02 33.41
N ALA A 85 9.41 -44.91 33.99
CA ALA A 85 10.78 -45.17 33.54
C ALA A 85 10.88 -45.41 32.02
N GLY A 86 11.67 -44.59 31.34
CA GLY A 86 11.79 -44.57 29.87
C GLY A 86 10.80 -43.65 29.13
N TYR A 87 9.98 -42.89 29.85
CA TYR A 87 9.13 -41.78 29.39
C TYR A 87 9.22 -40.62 30.43
N ARG A 88 8.26 -39.70 30.43
CA ARG A 88 8.23 -38.57 31.37
C ARG A 88 7.50 -38.93 32.69
N PRO A 89 8.06 -38.58 33.86
CA PRO A 89 7.39 -38.75 35.14
C PRO A 89 6.14 -37.86 35.22
N MET A 90 5.14 -38.29 35.97
CA MET A 90 3.88 -37.54 36.12
C MET A 90 3.26 -37.73 37.51
N PHE A 91 2.45 -36.76 37.91
CA PHE A 91 1.61 -36.86 39.11
C PHE A 91 0.16 -37.14 38.72
N ILE A 92 -0.46 -38.10 39.40
CA ILE A 92 -1.89 -38.37 39.32
C ILE A 92 -2.57 -38.07 40.68
N PRO A 93 -3.87 -37.72 40.70
CA PRO A 93 -4.63 -37.60 41.94
C PRO A 93 -4.69 -38.95 42.67
N SER A 94 -4.68 -38.95 44.00
CA SER A 94 -4.82 -40.15 44.82
C SER A 94 -6.07 -40.98 44.51
N SER A 95 -7.14 -40.35 44.03
CA SER A 95 -8.39 -41.01 43.62
C SER A 95 -8.23 -42.00 42.46
N ARG A 96 -7.09 -42.02 41.76
CA ARG A 96 -6.78 -42.91 40.63
C ARG A 96 -5.76 -44.00 40.98
N ILE A 97 -5.58 -44.28 42.27
CA ILE A 97 -4.73 -45.36 42.74
C ILE A 97 -5.63 -46.56 43.05
N ASN A 98 -5.44 -47.66 42.35
CA ASN A 98 -6.25 -48.87 42.45
C ASN A 98 -7.74 -48.68 42.09
N ASP A 99 -8.06 -47.79 41.16
CA ASP A 99 -9.45 -47.52 40.74
C ASP A 99 -9.95 -48.45 39.61
N GLY A 100 -9.06 -49.27 39.05
CA GLY A 100 -9.32 -50.18 37.93
C GLY A 100 -8.91 -49.63 36.56
N ILE A 101 -8.39 -48.40 36.49
CA ILE A 101 -7.96 -47.72 35.26
C ILE A 101 -6.43 -47.56 35.28
N CYS A 102 -5.78 -47.92 34.17
CA CYS A 102 -4.33 -47.76 34.02
C CYS A 102 -4.03 -46.30 33.60
N ASP A 103 -3.84 -45.41 34.56
CA ASP A 103 -3.52 -43.99 34.35
C ASP A 103 -2.01 -43.79 34.04
N CYS A 104 -1.16 -44.59 34.66
CA CYS A 104 0.29 -44.51 34.52
C CYS A 104 0.86 -45.56 33.56
N CYS A 105 1.78 -45.13 32.69
CA CYS A 105 2.34 -46.03 31.66
C CYS A 105 3.24 -47.11 32.26
N ASP A 106 3.69 -46.96 33.51
CA ASP A 106 4.48 -47.94 34.26
C ASP A 106 3.62 -48.89 35.10
N THR A 107 2.31 -48.67 35.12
CA THR A 107 1.30 -49.44 35.86
C THR A 107 1.55 -49.49 37.38
N THR A 108 2.20 -48.47 37.94
CA THR A 108 2.55 -48.43 39.38
C THR A 108 1.39 -47.98 40.29
N ASP A 109 0.37 -47.38 39.69
CA ASP A 109 -0.94 -46.99 40.21
C ASP A 109 -1.81 -48.21 40.55
N GLU A 110 -1.93 -49.16 39.63
CA GLU A 110 -2.85 -50.31 39.69
C GLU A 110 -2.22 -51.56 40.34
N TYR A 111 -1.54 -51.38 41.47
CA TYR A 111 -0.76 -52.44 42.13
C TYR A 111 -1.59 -53.46 42.94
N ASN A 112 -2.86 -53.16 43.23
CA ASN A 112 -3.74 -53.93 44.11
C ASN A 112 -5.20 -54.02 43.62
N SER A 113 -5.57 -53.38 42.50
CA SER A 113 -6.94 -53.42 41.94
C SER A 113 -7.30 -54.74 41.23
N GLY A 114 -6.29 -55.50 40.80
CA GLY A 114 -6.48 -56.67 39.94
C GLY A 114 -6.71 -56.34 38.46
N ALA A 115 -6.53 -55.08 38.05
CA ALA A 115 -6.50 -54.69 36.64
C ALA A 115 -5.34 -55.37 35.88
N LYS A 116 -5.52 -55.56 34.57
CA LYS A 116 -4.49 -56.12 33.68
C LYS A 116 -3.86 -55.01 32.84
N CYS A 117 -3.04 -54.20 33.48
CA CYS A 117 -2.29 -53.13 32.83
C CYS A 117 -1.01 -53.67 32.17
N GLU A 118 -0.59 -53.06 31.06
CA GLU A 118 0.67 -53.35 30.36
C GLU A 118 1.58 -52.12 30.38
N ASN A 119 2.87 -52.30 30.67
CA ASN A 119 3.82 -51.18 30.70
C ASN A 119 4.12 -50.69 29.28
N THR A 120 3.77 -49.44 29.00
CA THR A 120 3.90 -48.81 27.66
C THR A 120 4.92 -47.67 27.63
N CYS A 121 5.54 -47.29 28.75
CA CYS A 121 6.42 -46.12 28.84
C CYS A 121 7.54 -46.15 27.81
N LYS A 122 8.20 -47.30 27.63
CA LYS A 122 9.35 -47.43 26.72
C LYS A 122 9.01 -47.12 25.26
N GLU A 123 7.80 -47.48 24.82
CA GLU A 123 7.31 -47.17 23.46
C GLU A 123 6.84 -45.72 23.34
N LEU A 124 6.21 -45.16 24.39
CA LEU A 124 5.82 -43.75 24.43
C LEU A 124 7.05 -42.82 24.39
N GLY A 125 8.03 -43.02 25.27
CA GLY A 125 9.26 -42.23 25.29
C GLY A 125 10.23 -42.55 24.14
N ARG A 126 10.08 -43.69 23.46
CA ARG A 126 10.71 -43.87 22.14
C ARG A 126 10.09 -42.92 21.11
N LYS A 127 8.75 -42.89 20.99
CA LYS A 127 8.05 -42.02 20.04
C LYS A 127 8.30 -40.54 20.32
N GLU A 128 8.27 -40.12 21.60
CA GLU A 128 8.55 -38.73 21.99
C GLU A 128 9.99 -38.33 21.60
N ARG A 129 10.99 -39.19 21.85
CA ARG A 129 12.38 -38.95 21.41
C ARG A 129 12.53 -38.91 19.89
N GLU A 130 11.87 -39.81 19.14
CA GLU A 130 11.88 -39.79 17.67
C GLU A 130 11.25 -38.50 17.09
N VAL A 131 10.25 -37.92 17.76
CA VAL A 131 9.65 -36.62 17.38
C VAL A 131 10.58 -35.46 17.75
N LEU A 132 11.11 -35.44 18.97
CA LEU A 132 12.04 -34.40 19.43
C LEU A 132 13.33 -34.36 18.59
N GLN A 133 13.87 -35.52 18.22
CA GLN A 133 15.04 -35.59 17.34
C GLN A 133 14.75 -34.98 15.97
N LYS A 134 13.62 -35.32 15.34
CA LYS A 134 13.22 -34.73 14.05
C LYS A 134 13.01 -33.21 14.15
N MET A 135 12.42 -32.72 15.24
CA MET A 135 12.28 -31.28 15.49
C MET A 135 13.64 -30.59 15.68
N ALA A 136 14.59 -31.23 16.36
CA ALA A 136 15.95 -30.71 16.53
C ALA A 136 16.73 -30.68 15.21
N GLU A 137 16.60 -31.73 14.38
CA GLU A 137 17.17 -31.78 13.03
C GLU A 137 16.61 -30.66 12.14
N ILE A 138 15.29 -30.48 12.08
CA ILE A 138 14.63 -29.39 11.35
C ILE A 138 15.07 -28.02 11.87
N THR A 139 15.19 -27.84 13.20
CA THR A 139 15.60 -26.57 13.80
C THR A 139 17.05 -26.24 13.45
N LYS A 140 17.94 -27.24 13.47
CA LYS A 140 19.34 -27.09 13.09
C LYS A 140 19.51 -26.75 11.60
N GLU A 141 18.79 -27.44 10.71
CA GLU A 141 18.80 -27.14 9.27
C GLU A 141 18.24 -25.74 8.99
N GLY A 142 17.09 -25.40 9.59
CA GLY A 142 16.49 -24.06 9.47
C GLY A 142 17.39 -22.95 10.01
N PHE A 143 18.14 -23.18 11.09
CA PHE A 143 19.11 -22.22 11.62
C PHE A 143 20.33 -22.04 10.69
N LEU A 144 20.84 -23.11 10.07
CA LEU A 144 21.91 -23.00 9.05
C LEU A 144 21.43 -22.21 7.83
N LEU A 145 20.19 -22.43 7.38
CA LEU A 145 19.57 -21.62 6.32
C LEU A 145 19.41 -20.15 6.74
N LYS A 146 18.97 -19.88 7.99
CA LYS A 146 18.91 -18.52 8.54
C LYS A 146 20.27 -17.80 8.45
N GLN A 147 21.36 -18.48 8.81
CA GLN A 147 22.70 -17.88 8.72
C GLN A 147 23.08 -17.48 7.28
N GLN A 148 22.77 -18.33 6.29
CA GLN A 148 23.00 -18.03 4.88
C GLN A 148 22.15 -16.84 4.40
N LEU A 149 20.87 -16.81 4.78
CA LEU A 149 19.94 -15.71 4.44
C LEU A 149 20.39 -14.37 5.06
N ILE A 150 20.96 -14.38 6.27
CA ILE A 150 21.53 -13.18 6.90
C ILE A 150 22.76 -12.67 6.14
N GLU A 151 23.64 -13.57 5.67
CA GLU A 151 24.81 -13.18 4.87
C GLU A 151 24.40 -12.60 3.51
N GLU A 152 23.43 -13.22 2.84
CA GLU A 152 22.86 -12.72 1.59
C GLU A 152 22.16 -11.37 1.78
N ALA A 153 21.36 -11.21 2.85
CA ALA A 153 20.70 -9.95 3.17
C ALA A 153 21.70 -8.81 3.47
N LYS A 154 22.79 -9.10 4.19
CA LYS A 154 23.86 -8.11 4.46
C LYS A 154 24.52 -7.66 3.16
N LYS A 155 24.91 -8.60 2.30
CA LYS A 155 25.49 -8.29 0.97
C LYS A 155 24.51 -7.50 0.08
N GLY A 156 23.24 -7.92 0.02
CA GLY A 156 22.21 -7.24 -0.75
C GLY A 156 21.92 -5.82 -0.26
N ARG A 157 22.01 -5.59 1.07
CA ARG A 157 21.89 -4.26 1.67
C ARG A 157 23.08 -3.37 1.30
N GLU A 158 24.31 -3.90 1.37
CA GLU A 158 25.52 -3.17 0.95
C GLU A 158 25.47 -2.80 -0.55
N GLU A 159 25.03 -3.72 -1.41
CA GLU A 159 24.86 -3.46 -2.84
C GLU A 159 23.80 -2.36 -3.11
N LYS A 160 22.66 -2.39 -2.41
CA LYS A 160 21.63 -1.35 -2.50
C LYS A 160 22.12 -0.01 -1.97
N GLN A 161 22.87 0.01 -0.86
CA GLN A 161 23.47 1.22 -0.32
C GLN A 161 24.46 1.84 -1.32
N GLY A 162 25.28 1.02 -1.99
CA GLY A 162 26.18 1.46 -3.06
C GLY A 162 25.43 2.02 -4.28
N LYS A 163 24.36 1.35 -4.72
CA LYS A 163 23.48 1.85 -5.79
C LYS A 163 22.86 3.21 -5.44
N VAL A 164 22.43 3.41 -4.19
CA VAL A 164 21.92 4.71 -3.73
C VAL A 164 23.02 5.78 -3.78
N THR A 165 24.26 5.49 -3.35
CA THR A 165 25.35 6.49 -3.46
C THR A 165 25.71 6.82 -4.91
N ASP A 166 25.74 5.83 -5.79
CA ASP A 166 26.02 6.02 -7.22
C ASP A 166 24.88 6.81 -7.90
N MET A 167 23.62 6.50 -7.57
CA MET A 167 22.46 7.25 -8.04
C MET A 167 22.41 8.68 -7.48
N GLN A 168 22.82 8.91 -6.23
CA GLN A 168 22.93 10.26 -5.65
C GLN A 168 24.00 11.10 -6.35
N GLU A 169 25.14 10.51 -6.75
CA GLU A 169 26.15 11.21 -7.56
C GLU A 169 25.63 11.52 -8.98
N ASN A 170 24.97 10.56 -9.64
CA ASN A 170 24.36 10.79 -10.95
C ASN A 170 23.23 11.83 -10.88
N LYS A 171 22.43 11.82 -9.82
CA LYS A 171 21.39 12.83 -9.55
C LYS A 171 22.01 14.21 -9.51
N LYS A 172 23.10 14.41 -8.76
CA LYS A 172 23.80 15.71 -8.69
C LYS A 172 24.29 16.18 -10.07
N GLN A 173 24.79 15.28 -10.91
CA GLN A 173 25.19 15.61 -12.28
C GLN A 173 23.99 16.01 -13.16
N LEU A 174 22.82 15.37 -12.97
CA LEU A 174 21.58 15.74 -13.63
C LEU A 174 21.02 17.08 -13.12
N GLU A 175 21.08 17.36 -11.81
CA GLU A 175 20.70 18.66 -11.23
C GLU A 175 21.55 19.79 -11.84
N GLU A 176 22.87 19.61 -11.92
CA GLU A 176 23.78 20.56 -12.58
C GLU A 176 23.46 20.74 -14.09
N LYS A 177 23.05 19.66 -14.78
CA LYS A 177 22.62 19.71 -16.20
C LYS A 177 21.28 20.43 -16.37
N VAL A 178 20.30 20.16 -15.51
CA VAL A 178 18.97 20.80 -15.52
C VAL A 178 19.09 22.29 -15.22
N GLU A 179 19.93 22.69 -14.26
CA GLU A 179 20.21 24.10 -14.00
C GLU A 179 20.86 24.79 -15.21
N ALA A 180 21.86 24.15 -15.84
CA ALA A 180 22.47 24.69 -17.05
C ALA A 180 21.43 24.84 -18.19
N LEU A 181 20.59 23.83 -18.42
CA LEU A 181 19.54 23.87 -19.44
C LEU A 181 18.44 24.89 -19.12
N ARG A 182 18.11 25.12 -17.85
CA ARG A 182 17.20 26.20 -17.44
C ARG A 182 17.72 27.55 -17.93
N THR A 183 19.01 27.85 -17.72
CA THR A 183 19.60 29.12 -18.20
C THR A 183 19.63 29.21 -19.73
N VAL A 184 19.77 28.10 -20.44
CA VAL A 184 19.71 28.04 -21.92
C VAL A 184 18.27 28.27 -22.42
N LYS A 185 17.28 27.63 -21.79
CA LYS A 185 15.86 27.84 -22.06
C LYS A 185 15.47 29.31 -21.86
N GLU A 186 15.76 29.88 -20.69
CA GLU A 186 15.48 31.30 -20.41
C GLU A 186 16.16 32.22 -21.43
N ALA A 187 17.41 31.94 -21.82
CA ALA A 187 18.13 32.72 -22.82
C ALA A 187 17.56 32.59 -24.26
N ALA A 188 16.90 31.48 -24.59
CA ALA A 188 16.26 31.25 -25.89
C ALA A 188 14.82 31.78 -25.95
N GLU A 189 14.07 31.72 -24.85
CA GLU A 189 12.68 32.18 -24.76
C GLU A 189 12.55 33.71 -24.80
N GLN A 190 13.52 34.46 -24.29
CA GLN A 190 13.51 35.94 -24.36
C GLN A 190 13.47 36.47 -25.81
N PRO A 191 14.41 36.13 -26.72
CA PRO A 191 14.36 36.61 -28.09
C PRO A 191 13.19 36.02 -28.88
N GLU A 192 12.74 34.79 -28.58
CA GLU A 192 11.49 34.24 -29.15
C GLU A 192 10.29 35.12 -28.81
N LYS A 193 10.14 35.49 -27.53
CA LYS A 193 9.03 36.31 -27.04
C LYS A 193 9.07 37.72 -27.63
N GLU A 194 10.25 38.36 -27.65
CA GLU A 194 10.44 39.67 -28.28
C GLU A 194 10.17 39.66 -29.80
N ALA A 195 10.44 38.54 -30.48
CA ALA A 195 10.15 38.38 -31.90
C ALA A 195 8.64 38.16 -32.15
N LYS A 196 8.00 37.27 -31.38
CA LYS A 196 6.55 37.06 -31.40
C LYS A 196 5.75 38.33 -31.09
N GLU A 197 6.16 39.11 -30.08
CA GLU A 197 5.51 40.38 -29.74
C GLU A 197 5.65 41.42 -30.85
N ARG A 198 6.82 41.51 -31.49
CA ARG A 198 7.03 42.39 -32.66
C ARG A 198 6.16 41.98 -33.86
N HIS A 199 6.04 40.67 -34.14
CA HIS A 199 5.20 40.16 -35.22
C HIS A 199 3.71 40.39 -34.93
N LEU A 200 3.25 40.09 -33.72
CA LEU A 200 1.88 40.33 -33.28
C LEU A 200 1.51 41.82 -33.40
N LYS A 201 2.38 42.71 -32.93
CA LYS A 201 2.14 44.16 -33.03
C LYS A 201 2.10 44.64 -34.48
N ALA A 202 3.00 44.15 -35.34
CA ALA A 202 2.97 44.47 -36.77
C ALA A 202 1.68 43.96 -37.45
N TRP A 203 1.17 42.80 -37.02
CA TRP A 203 -0.11 42.26 -37.47
C TRP A 203 -1.30 43.09 -36.97
N GLU A 204 -1.32 43.52 -35.71
CA GLU A 204 -2.36 44.40 -35.17
C GLU A 204 -2.38 45.77 -35.89
N GLU A 205 -1.20 46.34 -36.17
CA GLU A 205 -1.08 47.57 -36.97
C GLU A 205 -1.59 47.36 -38.42
N GLN A 206 -1.32 46.21 -39.04
CA GLN A 206 -1.90 45.86 -40.35
C GLN A 206 -3.42 45.67 -40.30
N LYS A 207 -3.94 44.93 -39.31
CA LYS A 207 -5.38 44.72 -39.15
C LYS A 207 -6.12 46.02 -38.86
N ALA A 208 -5.52 46.93 -38.09
CA ALA A 208 -6.04 48.27 -37.86
C ALA A 208 -6.05 49.12 -39.14
N ALA A 209 -5.00 49.04 -39.97
CA ALA A 209 -4.94 49.74 -41.26
C ALA A 209 -5.98 49.19 -42.25
N ILE A 210 -6.09 47.87 -42.39
CA ILE A 210 -7.10 47.20 -43.24
C ILE A 210 -8.51 47.53 -42.76
N ARG A 211 -8.77 47.54 -41.44
CA ARG A 211 -10.05 47.97 -40.88
C ARG A 211 -10.37 49.42 -41.24
N LEU A 212 -9.39 50.32 -41.10
CA LEU A 212 -9.56 51.74 -41.45
C LEU A 212 -9.78 51.97 -42.95
N GLU A 213 -9.21 51.13 -43.81
CA GLU A 213 -9.51 51.13 -45.26
C GLU A 213 -10.91 50.54 -45.57
N LYS A 214 -11.28 49.40 -44.96
CA LYS A 214 -12.63 48.81 -45.09
C LYS A 214 -13.71 49.76 -44.55
N ASP A 215 -13.50 50.42 -43.42
CA ASP A 215 -14.41 51.41 -42.84
C ASP A 215 -14.57 52.65 -43.73
N LYS A 216 -13.50 53.08 -44.43
CA LYS A 216 -13.54 54.16 -45.43
C LYS A 216 -14.21 53.75 -46.74
N ALA A 217 -14.03 52.51 -47.17
CA ALA A 217 -14.72 51.97 -48.34
C ALA A 217 -16.23 51.89 -48.09
N LYS A 218 -16.65 51.33 -46.94
CA LYS A 218 -18.05 51.32 -46.50
C LYS A 218 -18.63 52.73 -46.37
N MET A 219 -17.87 53.70 -45.85
CA MET A 219 -18.29 55.10 -45.80
C MET A 219 -18.56 55.69 -47.21
N ALA A 220 -17.68 55.42 -48.17
CA ALA A 220 -17.82 55.92 -49.54
C ALA A 220 -18.96 55.22 -50.31
N GLU A 221 -19.18 53.93 -50.06
CA GLU A 221 -20.31 53.15 -50.59
C GLU A 221 -21.63 53.65 -50.00
N ALA A 222 -21.72 53.79 -48.68
CA ALA A 222 -22.88 54.35 -47.99
C ALA A 222 -23.20 55.79 -48.43
N PHE A 223 -22.19 56.62 -48.68
CA PHE A 223 -22.39 57.96 -49.23
C PHE A 223 -23.02 57.93 -50.64
N LEU A 224 -22.68 56.94 -51.46
CA LEU A 224 -23.23 56.78 -52.82
C LEU A 224 -24.63 56.14 -52.81
N GLU A 225 -24.92 55.25 -51.87
CA GLU A 225 -26.26 54.67 -51.70
C GLU A 225 -27.24 55.67 -51.03
N LEU A 226 -26.76 56.56 -50.16
CA LEU A 226 -27.57 57.61 -49.51
C LEU A 226 -27.73 58.89 -50.36
N ASP A 227 -26.96 59.08 -51.43
CA ASP A 227 -27.12 60.17 -52.43
C ASP A 227 -28.04 59.70 -53.58
N ASP A 228 -29.29 59.42 -53.21
CA ASP A 228 -30.38 58.93 -54.07
C ASP A 228 -30.58 59.78 -55.34
N ASN A 229 -30.31 61.09 -55.25
CA ASN A 229 -30.52 62.05 -56.32
C ASN A 229 -29.24 62.30 -57.17
N SER A 230 -28.08 61.87 -56.69
CA SER A 230 -26.74 62.03 -57.29
C SER A 230 -26.29 63.48 -57.51
N ASP A 231 -26.67 64.42 -56.63
CA ASP A 231 -26.20 65.81 -56.65
C ASP A 231 -24.87 66.03 -55.90
N GLY A 232 -24.39 65.02 -55.18
CA GLY A 232 -23.15 65.06 -54.40
C GLY A 232 -23.32 65.50 -52.95
N PHE A 233 -24.56 65.57 -52.44
CA PHE A 233 -24.88 65.90 -51.06
C PHE A 233 -25.95 64.96 -50.49
N VAL A 234 -25.70 64.37 -49.32
CA VAL A 234 -26.76 63.64 -48.60
C VAL A 234 -27.59 64.67 -47.81
N SER A 235 -28.91 64.70 -48.04
CA SER A 235 -29.85 65.60 -47.38
C SER A 235 -30.66 64.94 -46.27
N VAL A 236 -31.28 65.78 -45.41
CA VAL A 236 -32.20 65.32 -44.35
C VAL A 236 -33.38 64.51 -44.92
N SER A 237 -33.83 64.79 -46.15
CA SER A 237 -34.94 64.07 -46.78
C SER A 237 -34.55 62.70 -47.35
N GLU A 238 -33.27 62.46 -47.64
CA GLU A 238 -32.77 61.16 -48.10
C GLU A 238 -32.43 60.26 -46.91
N LEU A 239 -31.85 60.81 -45.83
CA LEU A 239 -31.69 60.07 -44.58
C LEU A 239 -33.03 59.68 -43.90
N GLN A 240 -34.15 60.29 -44.30
CA GLN A 240 -35.50 59.94 -43.84
C GLN A 240 -36.11 58.71 -44.53
N SER A 241 -35.58 58.24 -45.66
CA SER A 241 -36.07 57.01 -46.32
C SER A 241 -35.54 55.73 -45.65
N HIS A 242 -34.36 55.81 -45.02
CA HIS A 242 -33.63 54.70 -44.42
C HIS A 242 -34.04 54.46 -42.96
N ALA A 243 -35.16 53.76 -42.77
CA ALA A 243 -35.76 53.47 -41.46
C ALA A 243 -34.79 52.81 -40.46
N GLU A 244 -33.83 52.01 -40.95
CA GLU A 244 -32.76 51.35 -40.20
C GLU A 244 -31.81 52.29 -39.44
N LEU A 245 -31.76 53.58 -39.78
CA LEU A 245 -30.90 54.56 -39.10
C LEU A 245 -31.51 55.18 -37.83
N ASP A 246 -32.69 54.74 -37.43
CA ASP A 246 -33.44 55.21 -36.26
C ASP A 246 -32.59 55.17 -34.97
N PRO A 247 -32.34 56.34 -34.31
CA PRO A 247 -31.58 56.41 -33.07
C PRO A 247 -32.21 55.70 -31.87
N ASP A 248 -33.54 55.75 -31.70
CA ASP A 248 -34.24 55.29 -30.48
C ASP A 248 -35.19 54.10 -30.70
N ALA A 249 -35.32 53.65 -31.95
CA ALA A 249 -36.08 52.49 -32.39
C ALA A 249 -37.60 52.61 -32.16
N ASP A 250 -38.14 53.84 -32.21
CA ASP A 250 -39.59 54.08 -32.18
C ASP A 250 -40.29 53.71 -33.51
N GLY A 251 -39.51 53.52 -34.57
CA GLY A 251 -39.96 53.13 -35.91
C GLY A 251 -40.17 54.30 -36.87
N THR A 252 -39.82 55.53 -36.48
CA THR A 252 -40.00 56.75 -37.28
C THR A 252 -38.88 57.78 -37.12
N LEU A 253 -37.94 57.85 -38.07
CA LEU A 253 -36.93 58.91 -38.14
C LEU A 253 -37.57 60.31 -38.33
N THR A 254 -37.56 61.14 -37.29
CA THR A 254 -38.00 62.53 -37.40
C THR A 254 -36.91 63.44 -37.95
N GLU A 255 -37.32 64.59 -38.51
CA GLU A 255 -36.42 65.63 -39.02
C GLU A 255 -35.40 66.09 -37.95
N THR A 256 -35.79 66.06 -36.67
CA THR A 256 -34.92 66.40 -35.54
C THR A 256 -33.88 65.32 -35.19
N GLU A 257 -34.20 64.03 -35.31
CA GLU A 257 -33.20 62.97 -35.14
C GLU A 257 -32.18 62.99 -36.28
N VAL A 258 -32.66 63.08 -37.54
CA VAL A 258 -31.79 63.11 -38.73
C VAL A 258 -30.86 64.32 -38.70
N GLN A 259 -31.38 65.51 -38.38
CA GLN A 259 -30.54 66.69 -38.20
C GLN A 259 -29.57 66.55 -37.01
N GLY A 260 -29.88 65.72 -36.00
CA GLY A 260 -28.98 65.33 -34.93
C GLY A 260 -27.83 64.42 -35.41
N LEU A 261 -28.14 63.37 -36.18
CA LEU A 261 -27.16 62.47 -36.80
C LEU A 261 -26.21 63.21 -37.76
N MET A 262 -26.73 64.18 -38.51
CA MET A 262 -26.00 65.05 -39.43
C MET A 262 -25.24 66.22 -38.75
N GLY A 263 -25.17 66.26 -37.41
CA GLY A 263 -24.44 67.29 -36.67
C GLY A 263 -25.01 68.72 -36.79
N GLY A 264 -26.28 68.85 -37.16
CA GLY A 264 -27.00 70.13 -37.31
C GLY A 264 -27.10 70.67 -38.74
N ALA A 265 -26.42 70.04 -39.71
CA ALA A 265 -26.45 70.46 -41.12
C ALA A 265 -27.72 69.96 -41.84
N ALA A 266 -28.21 70.71 -42.83
CA ALA A 266 -29.39 70.34 -43.64
C ALA A 266 -29.03 69.48 -44.88
N GLN A 267 -27.78 69.60 -45.34
CA GLN A 267 -27.15 68.81 -46.39
C GLN A 267 -25.66 68.67 -46.03
N VAL A 268 -25.08 67.52 -46.33
CA VAL A 268 -23.70 67.16 -45.97
C VAL A 268 -22.96 66.68 -47.22
N ASP A 269 -21.79 67.26 -47.48
CA ASP A 269 -20.94 66.89 -48.62
C ASP A 269 -20.01 65.73 -48.28
N THR A 270 -19.40 65.11 -49.28
CA THR A 270 -18.47 63.97 -49.10
C THR A 270 -17.34 64.26 -48.10
N SER A 271 -16.91 65.52 -47.94
CA SER A 271 -15.84 65.89 -47.00
C SER A 271 -16.31 66.06 -45.55
N THR A 272 -17.58 66.39 -45.30
CA THR A 272 -18.16 66.47 -43.95
C THR A 272 -18.87 65.19 -43.52
N PHE A 273 -19.22 64.31 -44.46
CA PHE A 273 -19.87 63.02 -44.20
C PHE A 273 -19.10 62.07 -43.29
N GLU A 274 -17.76 62.17 -43.18
CA GLU A 274 -16.97 61.38 -42.22
C GLU A 274 -17.47 61.54 -40.76
N SER A 275 -17.94 62.75 -40.40
CA SER A 275 -18.49 63.05 -39.07
C SER A 275 -19.92 62.55 -38.85
N VAL A 276 -20.67 62.33 -39.93
CA VAL A 276 -22.00 61.71 -39.91
C VAL A 276 -21.86 60.19 -39.88
N TRP A 277 -20.96 59.64 -40.70
CA TRP A 277 -20.59 58.23 -40.73
C TRP A 277 -20.23 57.71 -39.35
N THR A 278 -19.45 58.44 -38.54
CA THR A 278 -19.15 58.01 -37.16
C THR A 278 -20.37 57.81 -36.26
N ASN A 279 -21.51 58.44 -36.57
CA ASN A 279 -22.76 58.32 -35.82
C ASN A 279 -23.71 57.25 -36.40
N ILE A 280 -23.66 56.98 -37.71
CA ILE A 280 -24.58 56.06 -38.40
C ILE A 280 -23.99 54.68 -38.74
N LYS A 281 -22.66 54.55 -38.82
CA LYS A 281 -21.95 53.33 -39.29
C LYS A 281 -22.31 52.03 -38.58
N ASP A 282 -22.71 52.10 -37.31
CA ASP A 282 -23.00 50.92 -36.48
C ASP A 282 -24.48 50.50 -36.60
N LYS A 283 -25.30 51.28 -37.32
CA LYS A 283 -26.72 51.02 -37.64
C LYS A 283 -27.01 50.93 -39.14
N TYR A 284 -26.10 51.41 -39.98
CA TYR A 284 -26.26 51.41 -41.44
C TYR A 284 -26.08 50.01 -42.03
N HIS A 285 -27.10 49.55 -42.76
CA HIS A 285 -27.08 48.32 -43.54
C HIS A 285 -27.26 48.67 -45.02
N SER A 286 -26.29 48.31 -45.86
CA SER A 286 -26.37 48.49 -47.32
C SER A 286 -27.38 47.52 -47.94
N GLU A 287 -28.14 47.98 -48.94
CA GLU A 287 -29.09 47.14 -49.69
C GLU A 287 -28.38 46.10 -50.61
N SER A 288 -27.06 46.23 -50.83
CA SER A 288 -26.35 45.49 -51.89
C SER A 288 -25.47 44.32 -51.39
N GLN A 289 -25.34 44.09 -50.08
CA GLN A 289 -24.74 42.86 -49.54
C GLN A 289 -25.78 41.72 -49.45
N PRO A 290 -25.47 40.49 -49.89
CA PRO A 290 -26.15 39.31 -49.39
C PRO A 290 -25.89 39.19 -47.88
N GLU A 291 -26.89 38.79 -47.10
CA GLU A 291 -26.70 38.46 -45.68
C GLU A 291 -25.52 37.50 -45.50
N GLU A 292 -24.45 37.95 -44.84
CA GLU A 292 -23.67 37.00 -44.03
C GLU A 292 -24.65 36.47 -42.97
N PRO A 293 -24.87 35.15 -42.89
CA PRO A 293 -25.84 34.61 -41.96
C PRO A 293 -25.42 34.97 -40.54
N ALA A 294 -26.29 35.69 -39.82
CA ALA A 294 -26.16 35.85 -38.39
C ALA A 294 -25.94 34.46 -37.75
N PRO A 295 -25.10 34.35 -36.70
CA PRO A 295 -24.91 33.08 -36.01
C PRO A 295 -26.26 32.55 -35.57
N VAL A 296 -26.49 31.24 -35.78
CA VAL A 296 -27.75 30.58 -35.43
C VAL A 296 -27.86 30.50 -33.90
N GLU A 297 -28.33 31.58 -33.28
CA GLU A 297 -28.97 31.51 -31.98
C GLU A 297 -30.29 30.75 -32.15
N THR A 298 -30.30 29.50 -31.71
CA THR A 298 -31.49 28.64 -31.69
C THR A 298 -32.58 29.24 -30.80
N PRO A 299 -33.77 29.59 -31.33
CA PRO A 299 -34.88 30.03 -30.49
C PRO A 299 -35.49 28.86 -29.70
N PRO A 300 -36.21 29.14 -28.58
CA PRO A 300 -36.45 28.15 -27.54
C PRO A 300 -37.70 27.28 -27.78
N ASP A 301 -37.57 25.97 -27.53
CA ASP A 301 -38.71 25.12 -27.18
C ASP A 301 -39.07 25.34 -25.70
N GLU A 302 -40.05 26.21 -25.45
CA GLU A 302 -40.55 26.48 -24.10
C GLU A 302 -41.52 25.39 -23.60
N VAL A 303 -41.35 25.02 -22.34
CA VAL A 303 -42.01 23.91 -21.63
C VAL A 303 -43.54 24.01 -21.65
N LYS A 304 -44.21 22.84 -21.67
CA LYS A 304 -45.57 22.71 -21.13
C LYS A 304 -45.66 21.61 -20.07
N GLU A 305 -46.13 22.02 -18.91
CA GLU A 305 -46.21 21.26 -17.65
C GLU A 305 -47.13 20.02 -17.69
N PRO A 306 -47.00 19.16 -16.67
CA PRO A 306 -48.13 18.71 -15.88
C PRO A 306 -48.17 19.43 -14.51
N ALA A 307 -49.35 19.90 -14.12
CA ALA A 307 -49.55 20.71 -12.92
C ALA A 307 -49.72 19.89 -11.63
N VAL A 308 -49.16 20.42 -10.52
CA VAL A 308 -49.71 20.47 -9.13
C VAL A 308 -50.05 19.12 -8.46
N ASP A 309 -49.45 18.76 -7.32
CA ASP A 309 -49.83 19.34 -6.01
C ASP A 309 -48.74 19.19 -4.91
N ASN A 310 -48.75 20.15 -3.96
CA ASN A 310 -48.16 20.21 -2.60
C ASN A 310 -46.94 19.32 -2.19
N ASP A 311 -45.97 19.77 -1.38
CA ASP A 311 -46.03 20.80 -0.32
C ASP A 311 -44.61 21.20 0.19
N SER A 312 -44.48 22.43 0.71
CA SER A 312 -43.49 22.88 1.73
C SER A 312 -41.95 22.91 1.45
N GLU A 313 -41.46 24.13 1.16
CA GLU A 313 -40.18 24.70 1.66
C GLU A 313 -40.15 24.80 3.23
N PRO A 314 -39.01 25.05 3.95
CA PRO A 314 -37.87 25.90 3.53
C PRO A 314 -36.42 25.52 3.95
N TYR A 315 -35.46 26.21 3.30
CA TYR A 315 -34.06 26.49 3.70
C TYR A 315 -33.96 27.36 5.00
N PRO A 316 -32.77 27.79 5.53
CA PRO A 316 -31.35 27.58 5.15
C PRO A 316 -30.54 26.87 6.29
N GLU A 317 -29.21 26.73 6.36
CA GLU A 317 -28.02 27.57 6.01
C GLU A 317 -26.79 26.70 5.68
N ASP A 318 -25.89 27.26 4.83
CA ASP A 318 -24.40 27.32 4.85
C ASP A 318 -23.61 26.24 5.66
N ASP A 319 -22.48 25.70 5.18
CA ASP A 319 -21.27 26.44 4.76
C ASP A 319 -20.30 25.58 3.90
N ILE A 320 -19.21 26.19 3.41
CA ILE A 320 -18.26 25.72 2.39
C ILE A 320 -16.96 25.10 2.98
N SER A 321 -16.19 24.43 2.10
CA SER A 321 -14.78 23.98 2.20
C SER A 321 -14.50 22.61 2.84
N GLU A 322 -13.51 21.82 2.45
CA GLU A 322 -12.62 21.53 1.28
C GLU A 322 -11.52 20.60 1.86
N GLU A 323 -10.61 20.08 1.01
CA GLU A 323 -9.39 19.28 1.30
C GLU A 323 -9.53 17.73 1.22
N ASP A 324 -9.25 17.17 0.03
CA ASP A 324 -7.98 16.51 -0.36
C ASP A 324 -7.38 15.41 0.56
N ASP A 325 -6.73 14.32 0.13
CA ASP A 325 -6.17 13.84 -1.17
C ASP A 325 -6.30 12.30 -1.28
N GLU A 326 -6.22 11.72 -2.48
CA GLU A 326 -5.32 10.58 -2.83
C GLU A 326 -5.42 10.22 -4.34
N ASP A 327 -4.31 10.37 -5.07
CA ASP A 327 -4.21 10.15 -6.52
C ASP A 327 -4.08 8.66 -6.93
N GLU A 328 -4.80 8.24 -7.97
CA GLU A 328 -4.47 7.05 -8.78
C GLU A 328 -4.45 7.43 -10.28
N ASP A 329 -3.29 7.87 -10.78
CA ASP A 329 -3.03 8.03 -12.21
C ASP A 329 -2.74 6.65 -12.85
N ASP A 330 -3.72 6.10 -13.56
CA ASP A 330 -3.54 4.92 -14.40
C ASP A 330 -3.20 5.30 -15.86
N LYS A 331 -2.44 4.44 -16.54
CA LYS A 331 -1.67 4.80 -17.74
C LYS A 331 -2.46 4.64 -19.03
N ASP A 332 -2.31 5.61 -19.94
CA ASP A 332 -2.55 5.40 -21.37
C ASP A 332 -1.26 5.43 -22.20
N ASP A 333 -1.26 4.60 -23.24
CA ASP A 333 -0.09 4.07 -23.96
C ASP A 333 0.16 4.81 -25.28
N TYR A 334 1.33 5.44 -25.43
CA TYR A 334 1.73 6.12 -26.67
C TYR A 334 2.79 5.31 -27.42
N HIS A 335 2.37 4.76 -28.56
CA HIS A 335 3.25 4.17 -29.57
C HIS A 335 3.57 5.21 -30.67
N GLU A 336 4.82 5.66 -30.73
CA GLU A 336 5.40 6.30 -31.94
C GLU A 336 6.00 5.24 -32.88
N ASP A 337 5.96 5.51 -34.20
CA ASP A 337 7.01 5.08 -35.16
C ASP A 337 6.80 5.71 -36.57
N ASP A 338 7.77 6.54 -36.96
CA ASP A 338 8.23 7.02 -38.29
C ASP A 338 7.43 6.89 -39.62
N ASP A 339 7.19 8.06 -40.23
CA ASP A 339 7.75 8.52 -41.53
C ASP A 339 7.72 7.66 -42.83
N LYS A 340 6.80 8.02 -43.77
CA LYS A 340 7.12 8.15 -45.23
C LYS A 340 6.00 8.78 -46.10
N ALA A 341 6.37 9.76 -46.93
CA ALA A 341 5.55 10.36 -47.99
C ALA A 341 5.94 9.86 -49.41
N PRO A 342 5.35 10.35 -50.54
CA PRO A 342 4.00 10.87 -50.83
C PRO A 342 3.27 9.85 -51.78
N PRO A 343 2.34 10.16 -52.74
CA PRO A 343 1.49 11.35 -53.04
C PRO A 343 -0.03 10.94 -53.08
N THR A 344 -1.03 11.56 -53.75
CA THR A 344 -1.16 12.61 -54.80
C THR A 344 -2.53 13.30 -54.69
N VAL A 345 -2.58 14.60 -55.00
CA VAL A 345 -3.70 15.38 -55.57
C VAL A 345 -5.13 15.04 -55.11
N LYS A 346 -5.71 15.96 -54.33
CA LYS A 346 -7.00 16.62 -54.63
C LYS A 346 -7.13 17.91 -53.83
N THR A 347 -7.16 19.04 -54.51
CA THR A 347 -7.87 20.23 -54.01
C THR A 347 -9.35 19.88 -53.84
N PRO A 348 -9.99 20.39 -52.78
CA PRO A 348 -11.01 21.40 -53.08
C PRO A 348 -10.91 22.65 -52.18
N GLU A 349 -11.35 23.76 -52.77
CA GLU A 349 -12.07 24.86 -52.14
C GLU A 349 -11.44 25.55 -50.91
N LYS A 350 -10.81 26.70 -51.17
CA LYS A 350 -10.75 27.81 -50.22
C LYS A 350 -12.18 28.15 -49.77
N SER A 351 -12.49 27.96 -48.49
CA SER A 351 -13.54 28.70 -47.81
C SER A 351 -13.16 30.18 -47.76
N HIS A 352 -14.15 31.07 -47.81
CA HIS A 352 -13.95 32.52 -47.86
C HIS A 352 -13.74 33.14 -46.46
N GLU A 353 -13.10 32.41 -45.54
CA GLU A 353 -12.89 32.80 -44.13
C GLU A 353 -11.40 33.09 -43.81
N ASP A 354 -10.47 32.82 -44.74
CA ASP A 354 -9.02 32.98 -44.55
C ASP A 354 -8.51 34.44 -44.49
N GLU A 355 -9.36 35.48 -44.60
CA GLU A 355 -8.90 36.89 -44.61
C GLU A 355 -8.43 37.42 -43.24
N GLU A 356 -8.64 36.70 -42.13
CA GLU A 356 -8.20 37.11 -40.79
C GLU A 356 -7.08 36.25 -40.18
N ALA A 357 -6.59 35.24 -40.91
CA ALA A 357 -5.49 34.39 -40.43
C ALA A 357 -4.18 35.20 -40.30
N MET A 358 -3.54 35.14 -39.13
CA MET A 358 -2.27 35.83 -38.88
C MET A 358 -1.21 35.39 -39.90
N PRO A 359 -0.46 36.33 -40.52
CA PRO A 359 0.61 35.98 -41.44
C PRO A 359 1.63 35.04 -40.76
N PRO A 360 2.21 34.08 -41.50
CA PRO A 360 3.28 33.25 -40.97
C PRO A 360 4.45 34.12 -40.49
N TYR A 361 5.11 33.66 -39.43
CA TYR A 361 6.31 34.32 -38.91
C TYR A 361 7.39 34.42 -39.99
N ASP A 362 8.21 35.47 -39.90
CA ASP A 362 9.39 35.58 -40.76
C ASP A 362 10.42 34.48 -40.45
N PRO A 363 11.32 34.13 -41.39
CA PRO A 363 12.27 33.03 -41.20
C PRO A 363 13.21 33.20 -40.00
N ASP A 364 13.54 34.43 -39.59
CA ASP A 364 14.41 34.68 -38.44
C ASP A 364 13.63 34.45 -37.12
N THR A 365 12.38 34.92 -37.05
CA THR A 365 11.46 34.61 -35.94
C THR A 365 11.15 33.11 -35.86
N GLN A 366 10.95 32.44 -36.98
CA GLN A 366 10.72 30.98 -36.98
C GLN A 366 11.96 30.21 -36.49
N ALA A 367 13.17 30.61 -36.88
CA ALA A 367 14.40 30.03 -36.35
C ALA A 367 14.57 30.26 -34.84
N LEU A 368 14.11 31.41 -34.31
CA LEU A 368 14.07 31.66 -32.86
C LEU A 368 13.05 30.76 -32.14
N ILE A 369 11.87 30.53 -32.75
CA ILE A 369 10.85 29.61 -32.22
C ILE A 369 11.38 28.18 -32.17
N GLU A 370 12.01 27.70 -33.24
CA GLU A 370 12.62 26.36 -33.31
C GLU A 370 13.76 26.20 -32.29
N ALA A 371 14.61 27.22 -32.13
CA ALA A 371 15.68 27.21 -31.13
C ALA A 371 15.17 27.19 -29.69
N ALA A 372 14.12 27.96 -29.39
CA ALA A 372 13.50 27.99 -28.08
C ALA A 372 12.68 26.72 -27.78
N GLN A 373 11.99 26.16 -28.77
CA GLN A 373 11.30 24.88 -28.62
C GLN A 373 12.29 23.77 -28.30
N LYS A 374 13.38 23.66 -29.06
CA LYS A 374 14.43 22.69 -28.77
C LYS A 374 14.99 22.86 -27.35
N ALA A 375 15.18 24.09 -26.88
CA ALA A 375 15.65 24.35 -25.52
C ALA A 375 14.62 24.00 -24.43
N ARG A 376 13.31 24.05 -24.74
CA ARG A 376 12.25 23.51 -23.88
C ARG A 376 12.29 21.99 -23.85
N ASP A 377 12.38 21.34 -25.00
CA ASP A 377 12.40 19.87 -25.13
C ASP A 377 13.64 19.28 -24.42
N ASP A 378 14.84 19.82 -24.68
CA ASP A 378 16.10 19.41 -24.03
C ASP A 378 16.02 19.55 -22.49
N PHE A 379 15.33 20.59 -21.99
CA PHE A 379 15.10 20.84 -20.56
C PHE A 379 14.09 19.85 -19.98
N GLU A 380 12.94 19.64 -20.61
CA GLU A 380 11.88 18.74 -20.14
C GLU A 380 12.35 17.29 -20.09
N ASP A 381 13.07 16.82 -21.10
CA ASP A 381 13.71 15.49 -21.11
C ASP A 381 14.66 15.31 -19.93
N SER A 382 15.43 16.35 -19.60
CA SER A 382 16.40 16.32 -18.50
C SER A 382 15.72 16.41 -17.13
N GLU A 383 14.64 17.17 -17.01
CA GLU A 383 13.81 17.23 -15.80
C GLU A 383 13.08 15.89 -15.56
N LYS A 384 12.50 15.31 -16.60
CA LYS A 384 11.86 13.98 -16.56
C LYS A 384 12.86 12.90 -16.15
N ALA A 385 14.08 12.93 -16.69
CA ALA A 385 15.16 12.02 -16.27
C ALA A 385 15.55 12.20 -14.80
N LEU A 386 15.57 13.45 -14.30
CA LEU A 386 15.83 13.75 -12.88
C LEU A 386 14.71 13.21 -11.98
N ARG A 387 13.43 13.43 -12.32
CA ARG A 387 12.27 12.90 -11.58
C ARG A 387 12.30 11.37 -11.49
N VAL A 388 12.53 10.69 -12.63
CA VAL A 388 12.67 9.22 -12.67
C VAL A 388 13.81 8.72 -11.78
N MET A 389 14.93 9.44 -11.72
CA MET A 389 16.06 9.08 -10.84
C MET A 389 15.72 9.30 -9.36
N ASP A 390 15.02 10.38 -9.03
CA ASP A 390 14.55 10.65 -7.67
C ASP A 390 13.57 9.58 -7.17
N ASP A 391 12.64 9.14 -8.00
CA ASP A 391 11.70 8.08 -7.64
C ASP A 391 12.39 6.71 -7.53
N GLN A 392 13.44 6.44 -8.30
CA GLN A 392 14.30 5.26 -8.11
C GLN A 392 15.03 5.31 -6.76
N ILE A 393 15.63 6.44 -6.40
CA ILE A 393 16.31 6.63 -5.10
C ILE A 393 15.29 6.43 -3.96
N ARG A 394 14.16 7.13 -4.00
CA ARG A 394 13.08 7.02 -2.99
C ARG A 394 12.59 5.59 -2.82
N ASN A 395 12.43 4.83 -3.90
CA ASN A 395 11.99 3.44 -3.83
C ASN A 395 13.02 2.53 -3.15
N ILE A 396 14.33 2.70 -3.43
CA ILE A 396 15.38 1.93 -2.78
C ILE A 396 15.57 2.35 -1.32
N GLU A 397 15.52 3.65 -1.01
CA GLU A 397 15.58 4.17 0.36
C GLU A 397 14.38 3.70 1.19
N LYS A 398 13.17 3.69 0.61
CA LYS A 398 11.96 3.12 1.21
C LYS A 398 12.15 1.64 1.52
N GLU A 399 12.70 0.85 0.58
CA GLU A 399 13.02 -0.56 0.84
C GLU A 399 14.05 -0.72 1.99
N LEU A 400 15.13 0.06 1.98
CA LEU A 400 16.17 0.06 3.01
C LEU A 400 15.68 0.52 4.40
N SER A 401 14.53 1.22 4.46
CA SER A 401 13.91 1.69 5.70
C SER A 401 13.08 0.63 6.45
N PHE A 402 12.70 -0.47 5.78
CA PHE A 402 11.86 -1.50 6.40
C PHE A 402 12.60 -2.32 7.48
N ASP A 403 11.88 -2.65 8.54
CA ASP A 403 12.34 -3.53 9.62
C ASP A 403 12.24 -5.01 9.17
N PHE A 404 13.33 -5.52 8.60
CA PHE A 404 13.50 -6.92 8.21
C PHE A 404 14.03 -7.83 9.34
N GLY A 405 13.89 -7.42 10.61
CA GLY A 405 14.47 -8.12 11.75
C GLY A 405 15.86 -7.61 12.15
N PRO A 406 16.39 -8.04 13.32
CA PRO A 406 17.64 -7.54 13.88
C PRO A 406 18.87 -7.78 13.00
N ASP A 407 18.89 -8.89 12.25
CA ASP A 407 19.98 -9.26 11.34
C ASP A 407 19.56 -9.16 9.86
N ALA A 408 18.42 -8.54 9.58
CA ALA A 408 17.74 -8.53 8.27
C ALA A 408 17.35 -9.94 7.75
N GLU A 409 17.13 -10.90 8.66
CA GLU A 409 16.85 -12.30 8.32
C GLU A 409 15.56 -12.52 7.49
N PHE A 410 14.64 -11.54 7.47
CA PHE A 410 13.39 -11.63 6.71
C PHE A 410 13.45 -10.96 5.33
N THR A 411 14.57 -10.32 4.93
CA THR A 411 14.66 -9.57 3.67
C THR A 411 14.32 -10.42 2.43
N TYR A 412 14.65 -11.70 2.42
CA TYR A 412 14.33 -12.59 1.29
C TYR A 412 12.82 -12.78 1.06
N MET A 413 11.97 -12.51 2.07
CA MET A 413 10.51 -12.58 1.96
C MET A 413 9.89 -11.31 1.38
N TYR A 414 10.66 -10.23 1.22
CA TYR A 414 10.19 -9.00 0.60
C TYR A 414 9.83 -9.25 -0.87
N SER A 415 8.71 -8.67 -1.32
CA SER A 415 8.11 -8.88 -2.65
C SER A 415 7.80 -10.34 -3.03
N GLN A 416 7.85 -11.28 -2.09
CA GLN A 416 7.40 -12.66 -2.31
C GLN A 416 5.98 -12.86 -1.76
N CYS A 417 5.23 -13.77 -2.38
CA CYS A 417 3.90 -14.16 -1.92
C CYS A 417 3.82 -15.70 -1.83
N TYR A 418 3.18 -16.19 -0.78
CA TYR A 418 3.03 -17.60 -0.45
C TYR A 418 1.56 -17.97 -0.43
N GLU A 419 1.19 -19.09 -1.05
CA GLU A 419 -0.21 -19.47 -1.27
C GLU A 419 -0.54 -20.82 -0.63
N LEU A 420 -1.73 -20.91 -0.04
CA LEU A 420 -2.33 -22.12 0.50
C LEU A 420 -3.72 -22.32 -0.12
N SER A 421 -3.86 -23.31 -0.99
CA SER A 421 -5.14 -23.72 -1.57
C SER A 421 -5.87 -24.69 -0.66
N THR A 422 -7.07 -24.33 -0.19
CA THR A 422 -8.02 -25.26 0.43
C THR A 422 -9.09 -25.69 -0.58
N SER A 423 -10.05 -26.52 -0.17
CA SER A 423 -11.20 -26.92 -1.01
C SER A 423 -12.18 -25.78 -1.30
N GLU A 424 -12.12 -24.68 -0.54
CA GLU A 424 -13.10 -23.58 -0.60
C GLU A 424 -12.46 -22.25 -1.02
N TYR A 425 -11.21 -21.99 -0.61
CA TYR A 425 -10.53 -20.71 -0.81
C TYR A 425 -9.02 -20.89 -1.07
N ILE A 426 -8.43 -19.94 -1.79
CA ILE A 426 -6.98 -19.81 -1.92
C ILE A 426 -6.54 -18.63 -1.05
N TYR A 427 -5.71 -18.91 -0.04
CA TYR A 427 -5.16 -17.89 0.84
C TYR A 427 -3.79 -17.47 0.33
N ARG A 428 -3.61 -16.17 0.08
CA ARG A 428 -2.35 -15.59 -0.41
C ARG A 428 -1.78 -14.64 0.63
N LEU A 429 -0.56 -14.91 1.09
CA LEU A 429 0.16 -14.12 2.07
C LEU A 429 1.38 -13.46 1.40
N CYS A 430 1.40 -12.13 1.34
CA CYS A 430 2.53 -11.34 0.85
C CYS A 430 3.11 -10.53 2.03
N PRO A 431 4.22 -10.96 2.64
CA PRO A 431 4.88 -10.25 3.74
C PRO A 431 5.26 -8.80 3.39
N PHE A 432 5.34 -7.95 4.42
CA PHE A 432 5.80 -6.54 4.35
C PHE A 432 4.98 -5.56 3.49
N ASN A 433 3.98 -5.99 2.72
CA ASN A 433 3.19 -5.09 1.86
C ASN A 433 2.21 -4.20 2.67
N ARG A 434 1.49 -4.79 3.63
CA ARG A 434 0.60 -4.08 4.59
C ARG A 434 0.71 -4.65 6.02
N ALA A 435 1.88 -5.21 6.35
CA ALA A 435 2.12 -5.96 7.58
C ALA A 435 2.79 -5.07 8.64
N LEU A 436 2.31 -5.12 9.88
CA LEU A 436 3.01 -4.58 11.04
C LEU A 436 3.51 -5.70 11.95
N TRP A 437 4.71 -5.56 12.49
CA TRP A 437 5.25 -6.49 13.48
C TRP A 437 4.43 -6.45 14.78
N GLY A 438 3.88 -7.60 15.17
CA GLY A 438 2.89 -7.69 16.23
C GLY A 438 3.47 -8.08 17.59
N ARG A 439 3.26 -7.26 18.63
CA ARG A 439 3.40 -7.71 20.02
C ARG A 439 2.16 -8.53 20.43
N GLU A 440 2.40 -9.74 20.95
CA GLU A 440 1.37 -10.58 21.59
C GLU A 440 1.23 -10.11 23.06
N LYS A 441 0.01 -9.72 23.48
CA LYS A 441 -0.22 -9.08 24.79
C LYS A 441 0.06 -9.98 26.00
N ASN A 442 0.15 -11.30 25.80
CA ASN A 442 0.26 -12.32 26.85
C ASN A 442 1.61 -13.08 26.85
N ARG A 443 2.67 -12.55 26.22
CA ARG A 443 4.01 -13.17 26.22
C ARG A 443 5.12 -12.17 26.59
N PRO A 444 6.26 -12.67 27.13
CA PRO A 444 7.42 -11.83 27.44
C PRO A 444 8.03 -11.18 26.19
N GLU A 445 8.86 -10.17 26.40
CA GLU A 445 9.24 -9.16 25.40
C GLU A 445 10.01 -9.66 24.17
N ASN A 446 10.53 -10.89 24.19
CA ASN A 446 11.46 -11.41 23.20
C ASN A 446 10.84 -11.88 21.87
N ASN A 447 9.51 -11.75 21.68
CA ASN A 447 8.77 -12.44 20.62
C ASN A 447 8.19 -11.53 19.50
N LYS A 448 8.66 -10.27 19.37
CA LYS A 448 8.17 -9.32 18.33
C LYS A 448 8.15 -9.92 16.91
N TYR A 449 9.17 -10.68 16.56
CA TYR A 449 9.36 -11.24 15.20
C TYR A 449 8.72 -12.61 14.98
N LEU A 450 7.94 -13.13 15.94
CA LEU A 450 7.18 -14.38 15.79
C LEU A 450 5.73 -14.16 15.36
N VAL A 451 5.27 -12.90 15.27
CA VAL A 451 3.89 -12.56 14.88
C VAL A 451 3.88 -11.37 13.94
N MET A 452 3.30 -11.54 12.76
CA MET A 452 2.92 -10.42 11.88
C MET A 452 1.42 -10.17 12.00
N LYS A 453 1.00 -8.90 12.02
CA LYS A 453 -0.40 -8.49 12.04
C LYS A 453 -0.74 -7.71 10.78
N TYR A 454 -1.90 -8.03 10.24
CA TYR A 454 -2.53 -7.33 9.13
C TYR A 454 -3.85 -6.81 9.68
N GLU A 455 -3.97 -5.49 9.81
CA GLU A 455 -5.12 -4.79 10.38
C GLU A 455 -5.70 -3.86 9.30
N HIS A 456 -6.91 -3.34 9.51
CA HIS A 456 -7.59 -2.43 8.56
C HIS A 456 -7.83 -3.01 7.15
N GLY A 457 -8.07 -4.33 7.05
CA GLY A 457 -8.55 -4.95 5.82
C GLY A 457 -10.00 -4.57 5.48
N THR A 458 -10.50 -5.04 4.34
CA THR A 458 -11.86 -4.75 3.85
C THR A 458 -12.92 -4.94 4.93
N GLY A 459 -13.89 -4.01 5.00
CA GLY A 459 -15.00 -4.05 5.95
C GLY A 459 -15.75 -5.38 5.92
N CYS A 460 -15.95 -5.99 7.08
CA CYS A 460 -16.77 -7.18 7.23
C CYS A 460 -18.24 -6.80 7.30
N TRP A 461 -19.11 -7.48 6.56
CA TRP A 461 -20.56 -7.34 6.77
C TRP A 461 -20.88 -7.63 8.24
N GLN A 462 -21.50 -6.68 8.95
CA GLN A 462 -21.81 -6.75 10.40
C GLN A 462 -20.61 -7.20 11.28
N GLY A 463 -19.39 -6.74 10.97
CA GLY A 463 -18.20 -7.04 11.77
C GLY A 463 -17.15 -5.92 11.67
N PRO A 464 -16.04 -6.02 12.41
CA PRO A 464 -14.91 -5.12 12.27
C PRO A 464 -14.25 -5.26 10.88
N ASN A 465 -13.38 -4.32 10.53
CA ASN A 465 -12.48 -4.47 9.38
C ASN A 465 -11.70 -5.79 9.49
N ARG A 466 -11.60 -6.53 8.37
CA ARG A 466 -10.94 -7.85 8.36
C ARG A 466 -9.52 -7.72 8.89
N SER A 467 -9.14 -8.64 9.78
CA SER A 467 -7.78 -8.72 10.33
C SER A 467 -7.20 -10.11 10.15
N THR A 468 -5.87 -10.20 10.12
CA THR A 468 -5.16 -11.48 10.04
C THR A 468 -3.93 -11.45 10.93
N THR A 469 -3.81 -12.44 11.81
CA THR A 469 -2.60 -12.70 12.59
C THR A 469 -1.86 -13.87 11.97
N VAL A 470 -0.60 -13.66 11.62
CA VAL A 470 0.28 -14.72 11.11
C VAL A 470 1.27 -15.09 12.22
N LYS A 471 1.26 -16.34 12.67
CA LYS A 471 2.22 -16.89 13.62
C LYS A 471 3.34 -17.59 12.87
N LEU A 472 4.58 -17.21 13.16
CA LEU A 472 5.75 -17.76 12.50
C LEU A 472 6.32 -18.95 13.31
N THR A 473 6.58 -20.05 12.62
CA THR A 473 7.14 -21.30 13.17
C THR A 473 8.46 -21.64 12.48
N CYS A 474 9.41 -22.19 13.24
CA CYS A 474 10.70 -22.60 12.68
C CYS A 474 10.54 -23.82 11.76
N GLY A 475 11.16 -23.77 10.58
CA GLY A 475 11.31 -24.93 9.72
C GLY A 475 12.28 -24.69 8.56
N LYS A 476 12.51 -25.72 7.75
CA LYS A 476 13.45 -25.70 6.62
C LYS A 476 12.95 -24.99 5.35
N GLU A 477 11.65 -24.76 5.24
CA GLU A 477 10.97 -24.25 4.05
C GLU A 477 10.10 -23.05 4.43
N THR A 478 9.85 -22.15 3.48
CA THR A 478 9.06 -20.94 3.70
C THR A 478 7.65 -21.11 3.11
N VAL A 479 6.67 -21.48 3.93
CA VAL A 479 5.33 -21.90 3.48
C VAL A 479 4.23 -21.58 4.49
N VAL A 480 3.05 -21.18 3.99
CA VAL A 480 1.81 -21.14 4.80
C VAL A 480 1.40 -22.59 5.09
N THR A 481 1.37 -22.96 6.36
CA THR A 481 1.16 -24.34 6.83
C THR A 481 -0.30 -24.62 7.17
N SER A 482 -0.99 -23.65 7.78
CA SER A 482 -2.41 -23.75 8.12
C SER A 482 -3.09 -22.38 8.13
N THR A 483 -4.41 -22.37 8.06
CA THR A 483 -5.26 -21.18 8.15
C THR A 483 -6.55 -21.54 8.88
N SER A 484 -7.07 -20.61 9.68
CA SER A 484 -8.27 -20.78 10.49
C SER A 484 -8.97 -19.44 10.71
N GLU A 485 -10.30 -19.45 10.87
CA GLU A 485 -11.10 -18.27 11.23
C GLU A 485 -11.60 -18.46 12.68
N PRO A 486 -10.80 -18.12 13.71
CA PRO A 486 -11.20 -18.25 15.12
C PRO A 486 -12.39 -17.36 15.52
N SER A 487 -12.57 -16.24 14.83
CA SER A 487 -13.70 -15.31 15.00
C SER A 487 -14.06 -14.71 13.64
N ARG A 488 -15.33 -14.28 13.47
CA ARG A 488 -15.82 -13.68 12.22
C ARG A 488 -14.91 -12.54 11.75
N CYS A 489 -14.33 -12.69 10.55
CA CYS A 489 -13.40 -11.73 9.94
C CYS A 489 -12.09 -11.48 10.71
N GLU A 490 -11.72 -12.37 11.64
CA GLU A 490 -10.38 -12.49 12.22
C GLU A 490 -9.76 -13.82 11.78
N TYR A 491 -8.68 -13.76 11.00
CA TYR A 491 -7.99 -14.96 10.51
C TYR A 491 -6.70 -15.22 11.28
N LEU A 492 -6.39 -16.50 11.51
CA LEU A 492 -5.14 -16.96 12.09
C LEU A 492 -4.46 -17.91 11.10
N MET A 493 -3.28 -17.50 10.61
CA MET A 493 -2.43 -18.32 9.74
C MET A 493 -1.19 -18.79 10.49
N GLU A 494 -0.76 -20.02 10.23
CA GLU A 494 0.55 -20.54 10.67
C GLU A 494 1.50 -20.56 9.48
N PHE A 495 2.67 -19.96 9.64
CA PHE A 495 3.65 -19.76 8.59
C PHE A 495 5.00 -20.29 9.01
N THR A 496 5.48 -21.33 8.32
CA THR A 496 6.78 -21.92 8.59
C THR A 496 7.87 -21.17 7.82
N THR A 497 8.99 -20.86 8.46
CA THR A 497 10.16 -20.22 7.85
C THR A 497 11.47 -20.52 8.61
N PRO A 498 12.62 -20.62 7.94
CA PRO A 498 13.93 -20.70 8.59
C PRO A 498 14.29 -19.43 9.38
N ALA A 499 13.79 -18.25 9.01
CA ALA A 499 14.19 -16.98 9.62
C ALA A 499 13.83 -16.85 11.12
N VAL A 500 12.87 -17.62 11.62
CA VAL A 500 12.55 -17.66 13.07
C VAL A 500 13.23 -18.79 13.83
N CYS A 501 14.01 -19.65 13.16
CA CYS A 501 14.78 -20.68 13.83
C CYS A 501 15.86 -20.04 14.73
N GLN A 502 15.84 -20.44 16.00
CA GLN A 502 16.83 -20.02 16.99
C GLN A 502 18.05 -20.94 16.94
N GLU A 503 19.17 -20.48 17.49
CA GLU A 503 20.35 -21.33 17.65
C GLU A 503 19.96 -22.60 18.43
N PRO A 504 20.23 -23.81 17.91
CA PRO A 504 19.95 -25.03 18.64
C PRO A 504 20.74 -25.00 19.94
N ALA A 505 20.03 -25.08 21.07
CA ALA A 505 20.67 -25.05 22.38
C ALA A 505 21.79 -26.11 22.43
N ASN A 506 23.00 -25.69 22.79
CA ASN A 506 24.11 -26.58 23.14
C ASN A 506 23.85 -27.26 24.50
N THR A 507 22.68 -27.86 24.65
CA THR A 507 22.49 -29.02 25.52
C THR A 507 23.31 -30.16 24.95
N GLU A 508 24.59 -30.20 25.32
CA GLU A 508 25.13 -31.50 25.72
C GLU A 508 24.11 -32.13 26.69
N PRO A 509 23.76 -33.42 26.54
CA PRO A 509 22.84 -34.07 27.46
C PRO A 509 23.50 -34.11 28.83
N SER A 510 23.17 -33.14 29.68
CA SER A 510 23.52 -33.15 31.09
C SER A 510 23.08 -34.50 31.66
N PRO A 511 23.98 -35.31 32.25
CA PRO A 511 23.59 -36.57 32.89
C PRO A 511 22.69 -36.41 34.11
N HIS A 512 22.29 -35.17 34.43
CA HIS A 512 21.52 -34.80 35.60
C HIS A 512 20.32 -33.95 35.19
N GLY A 513 19.20 -34.63 34.92
CA GLY A 513 17.90 -34.02 34.65
C GLY A 513 16.92 -34.97 33.96
N HIS A 514 16.18 -35.76 34.75
CA HIS A 514 15.03 -36.59 34.32
C HIS A 514 15.32 -37.93 33.60
N GLU A 515 16.40 -38.62 33.96
CA GLU A 515 16.38 -40.10 33.98
C GLU A 515 16.26 -40.55 35.45
N GLU A 516 15.03 -40.73 35.93
CA GLU A 516 14.80 -41.58 37.13
C GLU A 516 14.94 -43.04 36.66
N LEU A 517 16.19 -43.56 36.71
CA LEU A 517 16.57 -44.95 36.40
C LEU A 517 16.27 -45.91 37.54
#